data_AF-A0A382Y4V9-F1
#
_entry.id   AF-A0A382Y4V9-F1
#
_cell.length_a   1.000
_cell.length_b   1.000
_cell.length_c   1.000
_cell.angle_alpha   90.00
_cell.angle_beta   90.00
_cell.angle_gamma   90.00
#
_symmetry.space_group_name_H-M   'P 1'
#
loop_
_entity.id
_entity.type
_entity.pdbx_description
1 polymer ?
#
loop_
_entity_poly.entity_id
_entity_poly.type
_entity_poly.pdbx_seq_one_letter_code
_entity_poly.pdbx_strand_id
1 'polypeptide(L)'
;MLMRNRRQVDKLPRSMWLPLIVAVIGSLFAMPGDTGAAEPPAPLAGAVATANDVEATINRYCVSCHNDRIVNGRDAAPSTMVSQLGIAGVAFDVLDTSHVAGDAATWERVVRKLQSRTMPPVGRPRPDDATYDAVALWIES
;
A
#
# COMPACT_ATOMS: atom_id res chain seq x y z
N MET A 1 6.26 13.59 47.30
CA MET A 1 7.05 12.33 47.34
C MET A 1 6.56 11.47 46.17
N LEU A 2 7.15 11.49 44.96
CA LEU A 2 8.40 10.84 44.51
C LEU A 2 8.49 9.43 45.10
N MET A 3 8.37 8.33 44.34
CA MET A 3 9.32 7.82 43.32
C MET A 3 8.56 6.83 42.41
N ARG A 4 8.33 7.08 41.11
CA ARG A 4 9.21 6.79 39.95
C ARG A 4 9.97 5.45 40.04
N ASN A 5 9.29 4.36 39.72
CA ASN A 5 9.89 3.02 39.54
C ASN A 5 10.79 3.03 38.29
N ARG A 6 12.11 2.94 38.53
CA ARG A 6 13.17 3.00 37.51
C ARG A 6 13.32 1.65 36.82
N ARG A 7 13.22 1.69 35.48
CA ARG A 7 13.86 0.86 34.45
C ARG A 7 14.76 -0.28 34.98
N GLN A 8 14.33 -1.53 34.79
CA GLN A 8 15.25 -2.66 34.61
C GLN A 8 15.44 -2.86 33.11
N VAL A 9 16.49 -2.24 32.58
CA VAL A 9 17.08 -2.58 31.29
C VAL A 9 18.30 -3.43 31.57
N ASP A 10 18.05 -4.70 31.83
CA ASP A 10 19.11 -5.67 32.08
C ASP A 10 19.83 -6.02 30.77
N LYS A 11 21.07 -5.54 30.75
CA LYS A 11 22.26 -5.97 30.02
C LYS A 11 22.11 -7.27 29.22
N LEU A 12 21.85 -7.13 27.92
CA LEU A 12 22.17 -8.17 26.94
C LEU A 12 23.67 -8.09 26.57
N PRO A 13 24.45 -9.17 26.70
CA PRO A 13 25.87 -9.18 26.36
C PRO A 13 26.08 -9.16 24.85
N ARG A 14 26.82 -8.14 24.40
CA ARG A 14 27.43 -8.03 23.06
C ARG A 14 28.41 -9.19 22.84
N SER A 15 27.93 -10.29 22.27
CA SER A 15 28.75 -11.34 21.68
C SER A 15 28.50 -11.27 20.17
N MET A 16 29.33 -10.54 19.42
CA MET A 16 30.59 -11.03 18.85
C MET A 16 30.36 -12.30 18.01
N TRP A 17 29.64 -12.11 16.91
CA TRP A 17 29.64 -13.06 15.79
C TRP A 17 30.55 -12.48 14.71
N LEU A 18 31.78 -13.01 14.66
CA LEU A 18 32.75 -12.81 13.59
C LEU A 18 32.23 -13.51 12.31
N PRO A 19 32.10 -12.83 11.16
CA PRO A 19 31.87 -13.53 9.90
C PRO A 19 33.18 -14.13 9.38
N LEU A 20 33.26 -15.47 9.34
CA LEU A 20 34.32 -16.20 8.65
C LEU A 20 34.01 -16.17 7.14
N ILE A 21 34.66 -15.26 6.43
CA ILE A 21 34.65 -15.16 4.98
C ILE A 21 35.56 -16.27 4.44
N VAL A 22 34.99 -17.22 3.70
CA VAL A 22 35.76 -18.19 2.90
C VAL A 22 35.37 -18.00 1.44
N ALA A 23 36.31 -17.44 0.69
CA ALA A 23 36.28 -17.32 -0.75
C ALA A 23 36.68 -18.66 -1.40
N VAL A 24 35.92 -19.10 -2.41
CA VAL A 24 36.30 -20.17 -3.35
C VAL A 24 35.87 -19.69 -4.74
N ILE A 25 36.79 -19.07 -5.48
CA ILE A 25 37.59 -19.61 -6.60
C ILE A 25 36.78 -19.76 -7.89
N GLY A 26 37.28 -19.07 -8.91
CA GLY A 26 36.67 -18.88 -10.21
C GLY A 26 36.42 -20.17 -10.99
N SER A 27 35.32 -20.13 -11.76
CA SER A 27 35.16 -20.92 -12.95
C SER A 27 34.82 -19.96 -14.08
N LEU A 28 35.81 -19.72 -14.93
CA LEU A 28 35.64 -19.12 -16.25
C LEU A 28 34.86 -20.12 -17.10
N PHE A 29 33.53 -19.97 -17.12
CA PHE A 29 32.67 -20.67 -18.07
C PHE A 29 32.45 -19.73 -19.27
N ALA A 30 33.09 -20.06 -20.39
CA ALA A 30 32.83 -19.42 -21.67
C ALA A 30 31.45 -19.86 -22.17
N MET A 31 30.49 -18.93 -22.19
CA MET A 31 29.20 -19.10 -22.85
C MET A 31 29.31 -18.57 -24.29
N PRO A 32 28.98 -19.36 -25.32
CA PRO A 32 28.80 -18.84 -26.67
C PRO A 32 27.62 -17.86 -26.70
N GLY A 33 27.84 -16.71 -27.33
CA GLY A 33 26.83 -15.65 -27.46
C GLY A 33 25.71 -16.09 -28.39
N ASP A 34 24.53 -16.32 -27.83
CA ASP A 34 23.27 -16.29 -28.56
C ASP A 34 22.97 -14.83 -28.91
N THR A 35 23.21 -14.45 -30.17
CA THR A 35 22.63 -13.23 -30.74
C THR A 35 21.14 -13.46 -30.94
N GLY A 36 20.38 -13.42 -29.84
CA GLY A 36 18.94 -13.22 -29.89
C GLY A 36 18.68 -11.85 -30.50
N ALA A 37 17.97 -11.81 -31.63
CA ALA A 37 17.48 -10.58 -32.21
C ALA A 37 16.73 -9.81 -31.11
N ALA A 38 17.23 -8.61 -30.77
CA ALA A 38 16.54 -7.70 -29.89
C ALA A 38 15.25 -7.27 -30.59
N GLU A 39 14.14 -7.90 -30.20
CA GLU A 39 12.81 -7.40 -30.48
C GLU A 39 12.75 -5.96 -29.96
N PRO A 40 12.28 -4.98 -30.76
CA PRO A 40 12.12 -3.61 -30.30
C PRO A 40 11.32 -3.64 -28.99
N PRO A 41 11.72 -2.92 -27.93
CA PRO A 41 10.93 -2.87 -26.72
C PRO A 41 9.52 -2.45 -27.09
N ALA A 42 8.55 -3.35 -26.87
CA ALA A 42 7.14 -3.02 -26.99
C ALA A 42 6.90 -1.73 -26.20
N PRO A 43 6.04 -0.82 -26.70
CA PRO A 43 5.71 0.38 -25.94
C PRO A 43 5.28 -0.07 -24.55
N LEU A 44 5.84 0.57 -23.52
CA LEU A 44 5.41 0.44 -22.13
C LEU A 44 3.97 0.96 -22.04
N ALA A 45 3.01 0.18 -22.56
CA ALA A 45 1.62 0.32 -22.21
C ALA A 45 1.59 0.07 -20.71
N GLY A 46 1.31 1.13 -19.94
CA GLY A 46 1.19 1.04 -18.49
C GLY A 46 0.36 -0.18 -18.14
N ALA A 47 0.90 -1.03 -17.28
CA ALA A 47 0.25 -2.28 -16.91
C ALA A 47 -1.18 -1.96 -16.46
N VAL A 48 -2.17 -2.50 -17.18
CA VAL A 48 -3.58 -2.34 -16.83
C VAL A 48 -3.77 -3.07 -15.50
N ALA A 49 -4.24 -2.35 -14.48
CA ALA A 49 -4.53 -2.96 -13.19
C ALA A 49 -5.61 -4.04 -13.36
N THR A 50 -5.44 -5.18 -12.71
CA THR A 50 -6.49 -6.20 -12.62
C THR A 50 -7.45 -5.87 -11.47
N ALA A 51 -8.63 -6.51 -11.46
CA ALA A 51 -9.57 -6.39 -10.34
C ALA A 51 -8.90 -6.73 -8.99
N ASN A 52 -8.03 -7.74 -8.97
CA ASN A 52 -7.31 -8.15 -7.77
C ASN A 52 -6.27 -7.10 -7.33
N ASP A 53 -5.60 -6.43 -8.28
CA ASP A 53 -4.63 -5.36 -7.96
C ASP A 53 -5.35 -4.14 -7.34
N VAL A 54 -6.54 -3.82 -7.87
CA VAL A 54 -7.39 -2.75 -7.34
C VAL A 54 -7.89 -3.08 -5.95
N GLU A 55 -8.43 -4.29 -5.74
CA GLU A 55 -8.88 -4.74 -4.43
C GLU A 55 -7.72 -4.71 -3.41
N ALA A 56 -6.56 -5.24 -3.77
CA ALA A 56 -5.37 -5.23 -2.92
C ALA A 56 -4.93 -3.80 -2.57
N THR A 57 -4.98 -2.87 -3.52
CA THR A 57 -4.64 -1.47 -3.29
C THR A 57 -5.63 -0.79 -2.33
N ILE A 58 -6.93 -0.98 -2.55
CA ILE A 58 -7.99 -0.43 -1.70
C ILE A 58 -7.88 -0.99 -0.28
N ASN A 59 -7.68 -2.30 -0.12
CA ASN A 59 -7.51 -2.95 1.16
C ASN A 59 -6.29 -2.41 1.92
N ARG A 60 -5.16 -2.21 1.22
CA ARG A 60 -3.91 -1.74 1.85
C ARG A 60 -3.97 -0.28 2.28
N TYR A 61 -4.56 0.60 1.48
CA TYR A 61 -4.42 2.05 1.65
C TYR A 61 -5.69 2.73 2.18
N CYS A 62 -6.87 2.22 1.82
CA CYS A 62 -8.16 2.85 2.11
C CYS A 62 -8.84 2.23 3.34
N VAL A 63 -8.96 0.90 3.38
CA VAL A 63 -9.76 0.17 4.39
C VAL A 63 -9.28 0.41 5.82
N SER A 64 -7.99 0.67 6.06
CA SER A 64 -7.50 0.89 7.42
C SER A 64 -8.15 2.08 8.16
N CYS A 65 -8.68 3.06 7.42
CA CYS A 65 -9.35 4.24 7.98
C CYS A 65 -10.81 4.38 7.52
N HIS A 66 -11.11 3.97 6.30
CA HIS A 66 -12.44 4.01 5.70
C HIS A 66 -13.06 2.62 5.79
N ASN A 67 -13.42 2.21 7.00
CA ASN A 67 -14.12 0.96 7.27
C ASN A 67 -15.34 1.19 8.15
N ASP A 68 -16.26 0.23 8.13
CA ASP A 68 -17.56 0.33 8.79
C ASP A 68 -17.43 0.59 10.29
N ARG A 69 -16.40 0.01 10.93
CA ARG A 69 -16.11 0.20 12.35
C ARG A 69 -15.73 1.65 12.66
N ILE A 70 -14.79 2.24 11.92
CA ILE A 70 -14.33 3.62 12.15
C ILE A 70 -15.40 4.65 11.75
N VAL A 71 -16.02 4.47 10.59
CA VAL A 71 -16.97 5.43 10.02
C VAL A 71 -18.25 5.52 10.86
N ASN A 72 -18.75 4.38 11.34
CA ASN A 72 -19.94 4.36 12.19
C ASN A 72 -19.61 4.47 13.69
N GLY A 73 -18.37 4.78 14.05
CA GLY A 73 -17.95 5.02 15.44
C GLY A 73 -18.05 3.81 16.36
N ARG A 74 -17.99 2.58 15.81
CA ARG A 74 -17.88 1.37 16.62
C ARG A 74 -16.43 1.23 17.07
N ASP A 75 -16.19 1.07 18.37
CA ASP A 75 -14.88 0.71 18.95
C ASP A 75 -13.70 1.69 18.76
N ALA A 76 -13.93 2.90 18.21
CA ALA A 76 -12.90 3.94 18.05
C ALA A 76 -13.01 5.01 19.14
N ALA A 77 -11.89 5.36 19.78
CA ALA A 77 -11.86 6.48 20.70
C ALA A 77 -12.27 7.78 19.97
N PRO A 78 -13.17 8.61 20.55
CA PRO A 78 -13.59 9.86 19.93
C PRO A 78 -12.38 10.76 19.61
N SER A 79 -12.29 11.21 18.37
CA SER A 79 -11.31 12.19 17.93
C SER A 79 -11.87 13.01 16.79
N THR A 80 -11.31 14.19 16.57
CA THR A 80 -11.66 15.05 15.43
C THR A 80 -11.50 14.32 14.10
N MET A 81 -10.48 13.48 13.98
CA MET A 81 -10.24 12.64 12.81
C MET A 81 -11.36 11.60 12.62
N VAL A 82 -11.77 10.88 13.67
CA VAL A 82 -12.85 9.89 13.58
C VAL A 82 -14.17 10.58 13.20
N SER A 83 -14.45 11.77 13.74
CA SER A 83 -15.62 12.56 13.32
C SER A 83 -15.57 12.94 11.84
N GLN A 84 -14.41 13.35 11.32
CA GLN A 84 -14.25 13.65 9.89
C GLN A 84 -14.47 12.42 9.00
N LEU A 85 -13.96 11.26 9.41
CA LEU A 85 -14.17 10.00 8.69
C LEU A 85 -15.64 9.57 8.69
N GLY A 86 -16.33 9.73 9.82
CA GLY A 86 -17.77 9.49 9.92
C GLY A 86 -18.60 10.39 8.99
N ILE A 87 -18.25 11.69 8.89
CA ILE A 87 -18.91 12.63 7.96
C ILE A 87 -18.67 12.23 6.50
N ALA A 88 -17.48 11.72 6.16
CA ALA A 88 -17.18 11.25 4.81
C ALA A 88 -18.06 10.05 4.42
N GLY A 89 -18.44 9.20 5.38
CA GLY A 89 -19.47 8.18 5.21
C GLY A 89 -19.11 7.05 4.24
N VAL A 90 -17.82 6.77 4.01
CA VAL A 90 -17.38 5.72 3.09
C VAL A 90 -16.63 4.63 3.85
N ALA A 91 -17.15 3.41 3.77
CA ALA A 91 -16.59 2.20 4.34
C ALA A 91 -16.28 1.19 3.21
N PHE A 92 -15.01 1.00 2.87
CA PHE A 92 -14.62 0.14 1.75
C PHE A 92 -14.63 -1.35 2.07
N ASP A 93 -14.64 -1.74 3.35
CA ASP A 93 -14.74 -3.14 3.78
C ASP A 93 -16.12 -3.76 3.55
N VAL A 94 -17.12 -2.94 3.22
CA VAL A 94 -18.48 -3.38 2.89
C VAL A 94 -18.88 -3.05 1.46
N LEU A 95 -18.01 -2.38 0.69
CA LEU A 95 -18.24 -2.08 -0.72
C LEU A 95 -17.63 -3.17 -1.59
N ASP A 96 -18.32 -3.52 -2.66
CA ASP A 96 -17.84 -4.47 -3.66
C ASP A 96 -17.12 -3.73 -4.79
N THR A 97 -15.80 -3.87 -4.86
CA THR A 97 -14.98 -3.29 -5.93
C THR A 97 -15.27 -3.92 -7.29
N SER A 98 -15.87 -5.10 -7.36
CA SER A 98 -16.28 -5.74 -8.62
C SER A 98 -17.60 -5.20 -9.18
N HIS A 99 -18.32 -4.38 -8.39
CA HIS A 99 -19.61 -3.81 -8.77
C HIS A 99 -19.65 -2.28 -8.68
N VAL A 100 -18.63 -1.63 -9.25
CA VAL A 100 -18.46 -0.15 -9.27
C VAL A 100 -19.72 0.58 -9.72
N ALA A 101 -20.41 0.07 -10.75
CA ALA A 101 -21.62 0.68 -11.30
C ALA A 101 -22.78 0.78 -10.29
N GLY A 102 -22.82 -0.09 -9.27
CA GLY A 102 -23.86 -0.07 -8.23
C GLY A 102 -23.80 1.16 -7.32
N ASP A 103 -22.61 1.77 -7.18
CA ASP A 103 -22.35 2.91 -6.29
C ASP A 103 -21.53 4.01 -6.99
N ALA A 104 -21.86 4.30 -8.25
CA ALA A 104 -21.09 5.20 -9.12
C ALA A 104 -20.72 6.54 -8.45
N ALA A 105 -21.68 7.18 -7.77
CA ALA A 105 -21.44 8.45 -7.08
C ALA A 105 -20.36 8.36 -5.98
N THR A 106 -20.23 7.22 -5.31
CA THR A 106 -19.17 6.98 -4.32
C THR A 106 -17.83 6.78 -5.01
N TRP A 107 -17.79 5.95 -6.06
CA TRP A 107 -16.59 5.66 -6.81
C TRP A 107 -16.02 6.88 -7.56
N GLU A 108 -16.87 7.76 -8.07
CA GLU A 108 -16.45 9.06 -8.62
C GLU A 108 -15.70 9.90 -7.58
N ARG A 109 -16.14 9.90 -6.32
CA ARG A 109 -15.42 10.59 -5.24
C ARG A 109 -14.06 9.94 -4.99
N VAL A 110 -13.97 8.61 -5.06
CA VAL A 110 -12.71 7.85 -4.92
C VAL A 110 -11.74 8.23 -6.02
N VAL A 111 -12.17 8.16 -7.28
CA VAL A 111 -11.37 8.53 -8.45
C VAL A 111 -10.81 9.94 -8.31
N ARG A 112 -11.62 10.92 -7.91
CA ARG A 112 -11.15 12.29 -7.64
C ARG A 112 -10.08 12.36 -6.55
N LYS A 113 -10.17 11.51 -5.51
CA LYS A 113 -9.16 11.44 -4.44
C LYS A 113 -7.86 10.79 -4.91
N LEU A 114 -7.95 9.78 -5.78
CA LEU A 114 -6.79 9.14 -6.41
C LEU A 114 -6.08 10.11 -7.36
N GLN A 115 -6.82 10.74 -8.29
CA GLN A 115 -6.28 11.71 -9.25
C GLN A 115 -5.60 12.90 -8.55
N SER A 116 -6.23 13.43 -7.50
CA SER A 116 -5.65 14.53 -6.69
C SER A 116 -4.54 14.11 -5.75
N ARG A 117 -4.26 12.79 -5.62
CA ARG A 117 -3.30 12.23 -4.67
C ARG A 117 -3.51 12.80 -3.25
N THR A 118 -4.77 12.99 -2.85
CA THR A 118 -5.09 13.47 -1.50
C THR A 118 -5.34 12.34 -0.51
N MET A 119 -5.49 11.11 -1.00
CA MET A 119 -5.59 9.89 -0.20
C MET A 119 -4.54 8.85 -0.63
N PRO A 120 -3.89 8.15 0.31
CA PRO A 120 -3.90 8.40 1.77
C PRO A 120 -3.40 9.82 2.12
N PRO A 121 -3.71 10.39 3.29
CA PRO A 121 -3.20 11.70 3.67
C PRO A 121 -1.68 11.68 3.88
N VAL A 122 -1.06 12.87 3.96
CA VAL A 122 0.37 13.00 4.27
C VAL A 122 0.73 12.28 5.57
N GLY A 123 1.91 11.65 5.60
CA GLY A 123 2.38 10.86 6.75
C GLY A 123 1.89 9.40 6.78
N ARG A 124 1.05 8.97 5.85
CA ARG A 124 0.69 7.55 5.66
C ARG A 124 1.43 6.93 4.47
N PRO A 125 1.63 5.60 4.45
CA PRO A 125 2.12 4.90 3.26
C PRO A 125 1.22 5.20 2.06
N ARG A 126 1.83 5.45 0.91
CA ARG A 126 1.13 5.81 -0.32
C ARG A 126 1.51 4.83 -1.43
N PRO A 127 0.59 4.53 -2.36
CA PRO A 127 0.93 4.00 -3.67
C PRO A 127 1.93 4.91 -4.41
N ASP A 128 2.66 4.35 -5.36
CA ASP A 128 3.38 5.13 -6.36
C ASP A 128 2.40 5.73 -7.39
N ASP A 129 2.91 6.67 -8.20
CA ASP A 129 2.09 7.40 -9.17
C ASP A 129 1.47 6.49 -10.24
N ALA A 130 2.21 5.47 -10.69
CA ALA A 130 1.71 4.51 -11.67
C ALA A 130 0.52 3.70 -11.11
N THR A 131 0.59 3.30 -9.84
CA THR A 131 -0.50 2.59 -9.16
C THR A 131 -1.72 3.50 -8.99
N TYR A 132 -1.52 4.77 -8.65
CA TYR A 132 -2.63 5.74 -8.58
C TYR A 132 -3.39 5.83 -9.89
N ASP A 133 -2.65 6.02 -10.99
CA ASP A 133 -3.24 6.23 -12.30
C ASP A 133 -3.90 4.94 -12.81
N ALA A 134 -3.27 3.78 -12.64
CA ALA A 134 -3.81 2.50 -13.07
C ALA A 134 -5.10 2.11 -12.33
N VAL A 135 -5.18 2.35 -11.02
CA VAL A 135 -6.39 2.07 -10.23
C VAL A 135 -7.52 3.04 -10.57
N ALA A 136 -7.21 4.33 -10.78
CA ALA A 136 -8.22 5.31 -11.20
C ALA A 136 -8.83 4.94 -12.56
N LEU A 137 -7.99 4.57 -13.53
CA LEU A 137 -8.44 4.15 -14.86
C LEU A 137 -9.29 2.88 -14.81
N TRP A 138 -8.95 1.92 -13.95
CA TRP A 138 -9.73 0.70 -13.80
C TRP A 138 -11.13 0.95 -13.20
N ILE A 139 -11.26 1.91 -12.28
CA ILE A 139 -12.56 2.28 -11.70
C ILE A 139 -13.44 3.03 -12.72
N GLU A 140 -12.82 3.73 -13.68
CA GLU A 140 -13.52 4.49 -14.73
C GLU A 140 -13.96 3.64 -15.94
N SER A 141 -13.49 2.38 -16.05
CA SER A 141 -13.80 1.48 -17.18
C SER A 141 -15.12 0.75 -17.01
#